data_AF-A0A529MDE1-F1
#
_entry.id   AF-A0A529MDE1-F1
#
_cell.length_a   1.000
_cell.length_b   1.000
_cell.length_c   1.000
_cell.angle_alpha   90.00
_cell.angle_beta   90.00
_cell.angle_gamma   90.00
#
_symmetry.space_group_name_H-M   'P 1'
#
loop_
_entity.id
_entity.type
_entity.pdbx_description
1 polymer ?
#
loop_
_entity_poly.entity_id
_entity_poly.type
_entity_poly.pdbx_seq_one_letter_code
_entity_poly.pdbx_strand_id
1 'polypeptide(L)' 'MMDTVEVKLQTLPKQVAGVLARRIAGSGVAGAQGPSEQQILQEFGVSRAVAREALKILASLDMIEIAQGRR' A
#
# COMPACT_ATOMS: atom_id res chain seq x y z
N MET A 1 -24.49 -20.59 11.49
CA MET A 1 -23.12 -20.22 11.91
C MET A 1 -22.83 -18.87 11.29
N MET A 2 -22.71 -17.82 12.10
CA MET A 2 -22.20 -16.52 11.63
C MET A 2 -20.73 -16.48 11.99
N ASP A 3 -19.86 -16.51 10.99
CA ASP A 3 -18.43 -16.30 11.20
C ASP A 3 -18.24 -14.89 11.77
N THR A 4 -17.73 -14.82 12.99
CA THR A 4 -17.34 -13.55 13.62
C THR A 4 -16.18 -12.97 12.83
N VAL A 5 -16.47 -11.95 12.02
CA VAL A 5 -15.43 -11.18 11.33
C VAL A 5 -14.64 -10.41 12.39
N GLU A 6 -13.43 -10.88 12.68
CA GLU A 6 -12.51 -10.21 13.59
C GLU A 6 -12.03 -8.89 12.96
N VAL A 7 -12.52 -7.75 13.47
CA VAL A 7 -12.10 -6.42 13.00
C VAL A 7 -10.74 -6.09 13.62
N LYS A 8 -9.68 -6.11 12.82
CA LYS A 8 -8.33 -5.70 13.27
C LYS A 8 -8.18 -4.18 13.18
N LEU A 9 -7.84 -3.54 14.30
CA LEU A 9 -7.48 -2.12 14.37
C LEU A 9 -6.13 -1.90 13.67
N GLN A 10 -6.17 -1.58 12.38
CA GLN A 10 -5.01 -1.20 11.59
C GLN A 10 -5.04 0.31 11.31
N THR A 11 -3.87 0.94 11.35
CA THR A 11 -3.72 2.33 10.93
C THR A 11 -4.03 2.47 9.44
N LEU A 12 -4.50 3.64 9.00
CA LEU A 12 -4.84 3.88 7.60
C LEU A 12 -3.68 3.55 6.62
N PRO A 13 -2.40 3.87 6.92
CA PRO A 13 -1.28 3.43 6.09
C PRO A 13 -1.17 1.91 5.96
N LYS A 14 -1.38 1.16 7.05
CA LYS A 14 -1.35 -0.32 7.04
C LYS A 14 -2.50 -0.90 6.22
N GLN A 15 -3.68 -0.30 6.28
CA GLN A 15 -4.83 -0.73 5.48
C GLN A 15 -4.56 -0.53 3.98
N VAL A 16 -4.09 0.66 3.59
CA VAL A 16 -3.72 0.97 2.19
C VAL A 16 -2.61 0.03 1.70
N ALA A 17 -1.53 -0.13 2.47
CA ALA A 17 -0.45 -1.05 2.14
C ALA A 17 -0.95 -2.50 2.01
N GLY A 18 -1.85 -2.95 2.89
CA GLY A 18 -2.42 -4.30 2.82
C GLY A 18 -3.24 -4.55 1.55
N VAL A 19 -4.01 -3.56 1.09
CA VAL A 19 -4.74 -3.65 -0.18
C VAL A 19 -3.77 -3.74 -1.36
N LEU A 20 -2.78 -2.85 -1.39
CA LEU A 20 -1.78 -2.82 -2.47
C LEU A 20 -0.92 -4.09 -2.49
N ALA A 21 -0.50 -4.60 -1.33
CA ALA A 21 0.26 -5.83 -1.21
C ALA A 21 -0.48 -7.02 -1.81
N ARG A 22 -1.78 -7.16 -1.53
CA ARG A 22 -2.62 -8.21 -2.15
C ARG A 22 -2.70 -8.06 -3.67
N ARG A 23 -2.81 -6.83 -4.17
CA ARG A 23 -2.85 -6.54 -5.60
C ARG A 23 -1.53 -6.91 -6.30
N ILE A 24 -0.40 -6.57 -5.69
CA ILE A 24 0.94 -6.89 -6.22
C ILE A 24 1.18 -8.40 -6.19
N ALA A 25 0.87 -9.06 -5.07
CA ALA A 25 0.99 -10.52 -4.98
C ALA A 25 0.13 -11.25 -6.02
N GLY A 26 -1.07 -10.73 -6.31
CA GLY A 26 -1.98 -11.28 -7.32
C GLY A 26 -1.59 -11.00 -8.77
N SER A 27 -0.74 -10.01 -9.05
CA SER A 27 -0.30 -9.71 -10.42
C SER A 27 0.88 -10.57 -10.89
N GLY A 28 1.56 -11.28 -9.98
CA GLY A 28 2.73 -12.11 -10.28
C GLY A 28 4.00 -11.33 -10.61
N VAL A 29 4.00 -10.00 -10.43
CA VAL A 29 5.16 -9.15 -10.71
C VAL A 29 5.82 -8.72 -9.40
N ALA A 30 6.88 -9.40 -9.01
CA ALA A 30 7.73 -9.00 -7.89
C ALA A 30 8.69 -7.87 -8.34
N GLY A 31 8.88 -6.84 -7.51
CA GLY A 31 9.84 -5.76 -7.78
C GLY A 31 9.42 -4.80 -8.90
N ALA A 32 8.14 -4.75 -9.27
CA ALA A 32 7.64 -3.75 -10.21
C ALA A 32 7.74 -2.32 -9.62
N GLN A 33 7.78 -1.33 -10.51
CA GLN A 33 7.62 0.06 -10.12
C GLN A 33 6.24 0.24 -9.45
N GLY A 34 6.23 0.54 -8.16
CA GLY A 34 5.01 0.70 -7.37
C GLY A 34 4.16 1.89 -7.82
N PRO A 35 2.91 2.01 -7.33
CA PRO A 35 2.10 3.20 -7.57
C PRO A 35 2.81 4.45 -7.01
N SER A 36 2.60 5.59 -7.66
CA SER A 36 3.08 6.88 -7.14
C SER A 36 2.27 7.34 -5.93
N GLU A 37 2.84 8.24 -5.12
CA GLU A 37 2.12 8.89 -4.01
C GLU A 37 0.81 9.54 -4.46
N GLN A 38 0.81 10.18 -5.64
CA GLN A 38 -0.38 10.84 -6.19
C GLN A 38 -1.47 9.83 -6.55
N GLN A 39 -1.11 8.69 -7.15
CA GLN A 39 -2.07 7.63 -7.45
C GLN A 39 -2.72 7.10 -6.17
N ILE A 40 -1.94 6.84 -5.12
CA ILE A 40 -2.47 6.36 -3.84
C ILE A 40 -3.41 7.39 -3.21
N LEU A 41 -3.01 8.67 -3.20
CA LEU A 41 -3.84 9.74 -2.64
C LEU A 41 -5.19 9.83 -3.35
N GLN A 42 -5.20 9.75 -4.68
CA GLN A 42 -6.42 9.83 -5.49
C GLN A 42 -7.29 8.57 -5.36
N GLU A 43 -6.69 7.37 -5.39
CA GLU A 43 -7.42 6.09 -5.33
C GLU A 43 -8.06 5.85 -3.96
N PHE A 44 -7.34 6.16 -2.87
CA PHE A 44 -7.79 5.86 -1.50
C PHE A 44 -8.37 7.06 -0.75
N GLY A 45 -8.31 8.27 -1.32
CA GLY A 45 -8.79 9.50 -0.67
C GLY A 45 -8.05 9.85 0.63
N VAL A 46 -6.77 9.48 0.72
CA VAL A 46 -5.95 9.64 1.94
C VAL A 46 -5.02 10.84 1.86
N SER A 47 -4.45 11.27 2.99
CA SER A 47 -3.44 12.34 2.98
C SER A 47 -2.13 11.88 2.33
N ARG A 48 -1.29 12.84 1.90
CA ARG A 48 0.06 12.55 1.38
C ARG A 48 0.92 11.78 2.38
N ALA A 49 0.81 12.11 3.67
CA ALA A 49 1.52 11.41 4.72
C ALA A 49 1.12 9.93 4.79
N VAL A 50 -0.18 9.63 4.68
CA VAL A 50 -0.69 8.25 4.67
C VAL A 50 -0.20 7.50 3.43
N ALA A 51 -0.26 8.12 2.25
CA ALA A 51 0.23 7.53 1.00
C ALA A 51 1.73 7.19 1.09
N ARG A 52 2.54 8.12 1.60
CA ARG A 52 3.98 7.93 1.77
C ARG A 52 4.32 6.83 2.78
N GLU A 53 3.62 6.77 3.90
CA GLU A 53 3.82 5.69 4.88
C GLU A 53 3.38 4.33 4.34
N ALA A 54 2.32 4.27 3.52
CA ALA A 54 1.93 3.03 2.85
C ALA A 54 3.02 2.52 1.89
N LEU A 55 3.63 3.42 1.11
CA LEU A 55 4.76 3.08 0.24
C LEU A 55 5.97 2.57 1.02
N LYS A 56 6.31 3.21 2.15
CA LYS A 56 7.38 2.75 3.04
C LYS A 56 7.12 1.34 3.57
N ILE A 57 5.88 1.04 3.95
CA ILE A 57 5.51 -0.31 4.41
C ILE A 57 5.74 -1.32 3.28
N LEU A 58 5.27 -1.05 2.06
CA LEU A 58 5.47 -1.96 0.92
C LEU A 58 6.94 -2.15 0.58
N ALA A 59 7.73 -1.08 0.61
CA ALA A 59 9.17 -1.14 0.35
C ALA A 59 9.91 -1.93 1.43
N SER A 60 9.52 -1.79 2.71
CA SER A 60 10.10 -2.59 3.80
C SER A 60 9.78 -4.09 3.72
N LEU A 61 8.82 -4.47 2.88
CA LEU A 61 8.44 -5.84 2.57
C LEU A 61 9.05 -6.33 1.25
N ASP A 62 9.98 -5.57 0.65
CA ASP A 62 10.60 -5.82 -0.65
C ASP A 62 9.59 -6.02 -1.80
N MET A 63 8.38 -5.47 -1.66
CA MET A 63 7.34 -5.60 -2.67
C MET A 63 7.47 -4.59 -3.81
N ILE A 64 8.07 -3.42 -3.53
CA ILE A 64 8.28 -2.33 -4.49
C ILE A 64 9.63 -1.65 -4.25
N GLU A 65 10.17 -1.06 -5.29
CA GLU A 65 11.24 -0.06 -5.16
C GLU A 65 10.64 1.35 -5.10
N ILE A 66 11.10 2.16 -4.13
CA ILE A 66 10.74 3.59 -4.08
C ILE A 66 11.70 4.34 -5.01
N ALA A 67 11.27 4.56 -6.25
CA ALA A 67 11.94 5.53 -7.11
C ALA A 67 11.78 6.93 -6.50
N GLN A 68 12.86 7.49 -5.95
CA GLN A 68 12.86 8.89 -5.52
C GLN A 68 12.57 9.75 -6.75
N GLY A 69 11.40 10.41 -6.77
CA GLY A 69 11.08 11.37 -7.82
C GLY A 69 12.17 12.45 -7.87
N ARG A 70 12.79 12.64 -9.04
CA ARG A 70 13.70 13.76 -9.28
C ARG A 70 12.88 15.04 -9.05
N ARG A 71 13.29 15.82 -8.05
CA ARG A 71 12.74 17.15 -7.77
C ARG A 71 12.93 18.07 -8.96
#